data_AF-A0A933R1Q1-F1
#
_entry.id   AF-A0A933R1Q1-F1
#
_cell.length_a   1.000
_cell.length_b   1.000
_cell.length_c   1.000
_cell.angle_alpha   90.00
_cell.angle_beta   90.00
_cell.angle_gamma   90.00
#
_symmetry.space_group_name_H-M   'P 1'
#
loop_
_entity.id
_entity.type
_entity.pdbx_description
1 polymer ?
#
loop_
_entity_poly.entity_id
_entity_poly.type
_entity_poly.pdbx_seq_one_letter_code
_entity_poly.pdbx_strand_id
1 'polypeptide(L)'
;MLKVSKIFAGLLTAALTLLPMVASVQAADVYKPFVLASRGAGDVAAKVGEVKAALTGAGFQLVGDYEPYENAHVVIFTNDALKSVASKTEYG
;
A
#
# COMPACT_ATOMS: atom_id res chain seq x y z
N MET A 1 -41.32 13.31 -32.54
CA MET A 1 -39.90 13.63 -32.22
C MET A 1 -39.66 14.09 -30.79
N LEU A 2 -40.55 14.87 -30.14
CA LEU A 2 -40.31 15.41 -28.79
C LEU A 2 -40.20 14.36 -27.66
N LYS A 3 -40.94 13.24 -27.73
CA LYS A 3 -40.98 12.21 -26.67
C LYS A 3 -39.71 11.34 -26.62
N VAL A 4 -39.16 10.99 -27.79
CA VAL A 4 -37.94 10.16 -27.91
C VAL A 4 -36.69 10.91 -27.44
N SER A 5 -36.59 12.21 -27.77
CA SER A 5 -35.50 13.07 -27.30
C SER A 5 -35.49 13.25 -25.78
N LYS A 6 -36.66 13.33 -25.13
CA LYS A 6 -36.77 13.43 -23.66
C LYS A 6 -36.40 12.13 -22.95
N ILE A 7 -36.69 10.97 -23.54
CA ILE A 7 -36.28 9.66 -23.02
C ILE A 7 -34.75 9.49 -23.14
N PHE A 8 -34.18 9.90 -24.28
CA PHE A 8 -32.73 9.88 -24.48
C PHE A 8 -31.99 10.85 -23.53
N ALA A 9 -32.52 12.05 -23.34
CA ALA A 9 -31.97 13.02 -22.39
C ALA A 9 -32.07 12.52 -20.95
N GLY A 10 -33.18 11.85 -20.58
CA GLY A 10 -33.34 11.20 -19.28
C GLY A 10 -32.33 10.07 -19.04
N LEU A 11 -32.11 9.22 -20.05
CA LEU A 11 -31.16 8.11 -19.97
C LEU A 11 -29.71 8.62 -19.89
N LEU A 12 -29.38 9.67 -20.64
CA LEU A 12 -28.05 10.30 -20.62
C LEU A 12 -27.77 10.98 -19.27
N THR A 13 -28.77 11.66 -18.70
CA THR A 13 -28.63 12.30 -17.38
C THR A 13 -28.46 11.25 -16.27
N ALA A 14 -29.21 10.14 -16.34
CA ALA A 14 -29.05 9.02 -15.41
C ALA A 14 -27.70 8.31 -15.53
N ALA A 15 -27.15 8.20 -16.74
CA ALA A 15 -25.80 7.66 -16.94
C ALA A 15 -24.72 8.62 -16.39
N LEU A 16 -24.91 9.94 -16.55
CA LEU A 16 -23.94 10.94 -16.11
C LEU A 16 -23.87 11.07 -14.58
N THR A 17 -24.98 10.85 -13.87
CA THR A 17 -25.01 10.89 -12.40
C THR A 17 -24.38 9.67 -11.73
N LEU A 18 -24.13 8.59 -12.48
CA LEU A 18 -23.47 7.37 -11.98
C LEU A 18 -21.93 7.42 -12.12
N LEU A 19 -21.39 8.32 -12.95
CA LEU A 19 -19.94 8.51 -13.13
C LEU A 19 -19.14 8.90 -11.87
N PRO A 20 -19.67 9.65 -10.88
CA PRO A 20 -18.90 9.98 -9.68
C PRO A 20 -18.61 8.78 -8.77
N MET A 21 -19.37 7.69 -8.90
CA MET A 21 -19.20 6.50 -8.04
C MET A 21 -18.02 5.60 -8.44
N VAL A 22 -17.42 5.82 -9.61
CA VAL A 22 -16.20 5.08 -10.05
C VAL A 22 -14.90 5.84 -9.77
N ALA A 23 -14.98 7.08 -9.25
CA ALA A 23 -13.81 7.95 -9.05
C ALA A 23 -13.23 7.95 -7.64
N SER A 24 -13.91 7.36 -6.65
CA SER A 24 -13.52 7.44 -5.23
C SER A 24 -12.49 6.38 -4.78
N VAL A 25 -12.08 5.44 -5.65
CA VAL A 25 -11.25 4.29 -5.27
C VAL A 25 -9.78 4.41 -5.65
N GLN A 26 -9.39 5.26 -6.62
CA GLN A 26 -8.02 5.26 -7.16
C GLN A 26 -6.98 6.10 -6.39
N ALA A 27 -7.38 6.91 -5.40
CA ALA A 27 -6.44 7.77 -4.67
C ALA A 27 -5.82 7.11 -3.42
N ALA A 28 -6.44 6.05 -2.90
CA ALA A 28 -5.95 5.35 -1.71
C ALA A 28 -4.72 4.47 -2.01
N ASP A 29 -4.58 4.00 -3.25
CA ASP A 29 -3.53 3.06 -3.67
C ASP A 29 -2.14 3.71 -3.81
N VAL A 30 -2.06 5.04 -4.00
CA VAL A 30 -0.82 5.68 -4.47
C VAL A 30 0.20 5.90 -3.34
N TYR A 31 -0.22 6.03 -2.08
CA TYR A 31 0.65 6.55 -1.02
C TYR A 31 0.70 5.76 0.29
N LYS A 32 0.14 4.54 0.34
CA LYS A 32 0.11 3.73 1.59
C LYS A 32 0.51 2.27 1.37
N PRO A 33 1.77 1.97 1.02
CA PRO A 33 2.24 0.58 0.89
C PRO A 33 2.47 -0.11 2.25
N PHE A 34 1.81 0.34 3.32
CA PHE A 34 1.87 -0.32 4.62
C PHE A 34 0.89 -1.48 4.63
N VAL A 35 1.34 -2.61 4.07
CA VAL A 35 0.60 -3.87 4.16
C VAL A 35 0.93 -4.51 5.51
N LEU A 36 -0.10 -4.73 6.31
CA LEU A 36 0.04 -5.49 7.55
C LEU A 36 0.43 -6.94 7.22
N ALA A 37 1.67 -7.31 7.51
CA ALA A 37 2.16 -8.66 7.25
C ALA A 37 1.50 -9.70 8.18
N SER A 38 1.47 -9.44 9.50
CA SER A 38 0.87 -10.35 10.49
C SER A 38 0.60 -9.63 11.82
N ARG A 39 -0.19 -10.26 12.70
CA ARG A 39 -0.41 -9.83 14.10
C ARG A 39 -0.32 -11.04 15.01
N GLY A 40 0.18 -10.84 16.22
CA GLY A 40 0.24 -11.87 17.26
C GLY A 40 0.47 -11.26 18.63
N ALA A 41 0.24 -12.05 19.68
CA ALA A 41 0.60 -11.66 21.04
C ALA A 41 2.10 -11.91 21.29
N GLY A 42 2.67 -11.20 22.28
CA GLY A 42 4.05 -11.40 22.72
C GLY A 42 4.74 -10.11 23.11
N ASP A 43 5.96 -10.26 23.62
CA ASP A 43 6.87 -9.16 23.90
C ASP A 43 7.42 -8.55 22.59
N VAL A 44 7.49 -7.22 22.53
CA VAL A 44 7.91 -6.50 21.31
C VAL A 44 9.36 -6.83 20.95
N ALA A 45 10.27 -6.85 21.92
CA ALA A 45 11.69 -7.11 21.67
C ALA A 45 11.92 -8.55 21.17
N ALA A 46 11.22 -9.53 21.74
CA ALA A 46 11.23 -10.90 21.25
C ALA A 46 10.74 -10.98 19.79
N LYS A 47 9.63 -10.30 19.45
CA LYS A 47 9.08 -10.29 18.09
C LYS A 47 9.98 -9.58 17.08
N VAL A 48 10.69 -8.55 17.49
CA VAL A 48 11.70 -7.89 16.64
C VAL A 48 12.82 -8.86 16.28
N GLY A 49 13.31 -9.65 17.24
CA GLY A 49 14.30 -10.70 16.99
C GLY A 49 13.81 -11.75 15.99
N GLU A 50 12.58 -12.25 16.17
CA GLU A 50 11.95 -13.21 15.24
C GLU A 50 11.84 -12.65 13.82
N VAL A 51 11.39 -11.39 13.67
CA VAL A 51 11.27 -10.73 12.36
C VAL A 51 12.62 -10.58 11.67
N LYS A 52 13.65 -10.15 12.40
CA LYS A 52 15.01 -10.01 11.85
C LYS A 52 15.56 -11.35 11.38
N ALA A 53 15.35 -12.42 12.15
CA ALA A 53 15.76 -13.77 11.77
C ALA A 53 15.02 -14.28 10.53
N ALA A 54 13.70 -14.05 10.45
CA ALA A 54 12.90 -14.43 9.29
C ALA A 54 13.32 -13.70 8.01
N LEU A 55 13.53 -12.38 8.10
CA LEU A 55 13.97 -11.55 6.96
C LEU A 55 15.35 -11.99 6.45
N THR A 56 16.31 -12.17 7.35
CA THR A 56 17.66 -12.62 6.99
C THR A 56 17.66 -14.04 6.43
N GLY A 57 16.88 -14.96 7.03
CA GLY A 57 16.69 -16.31 6.51
C GLY A 57 16.03 -16.34 5.12
N ALA A 58 15.22 -15.34 4.78
CA ALA A 58 14.63 -15.15 3.46
C ALA A 58 15.54 -14.41 2.46
N GLY A 59 16.79 -14.11 2.83
CA GLY A 59 17.77 -13.46 1.94
C GLY A 59 17.67 -11.94 1.89
N PHE A 60 16.94 -11.31 2.82
CA PHE A 60 16.95 -9.85 2.98
C PHE A 60 18.12 -9.38 3.83
N GLN A 61 18.60 -8.19 3.51
CA GLN A 61 19.66 -7.45 4.20
C GLN A 61 19.00 -6.41 5.10
N LEU A 62 19.36 -6.38 6.39
CA LEU A 62 18.95 -5.33 7.30
C LEU A 62 19.87 -4.11 7.10
N VAL A 63 19.29 -2.95 6.84
CA VAL A 63 20.02 -1.70 6.55
C VAL A 63 19.72 -0.59 7.55
N GLY A 64 18.76 -0.80 8.45
CA GLY A 64 18.42 0.14 9.51
C GLY A 64 17.59 -0.50 10.61
N ASP A 65 17.76 0.00 11.82
CA ASP A 65 17.21 -0.61 13.03
C ASP A 65 17.15 0.46 14.12
N TYR A 66 15.93 0.88 14.50
CA TYR A 66 15.77 1.93 15.51
C TYR A 66 14.40 1.87 16.21
N GLU A 67 14.34 2.50 17.37
CA GLU A 67 13.16 2.61 18.22
C GLU A 67 12.72 4.08 18.31
N PRO A 68 11.70 4.51 17.55
CA PRO A 68 11.26 5.90 17.58
C PRO A 68 10.62 6.30 18.92
N TYR A 69 9.99 5.35 19.61
CA TYR A 69 9.41 5.51 20.94
C TYR A 69 9.16 4.13 21.57
N GLU A 70 8.84 4.12 22.86
CA GLU A 70 8.63 2.89 23.63
C GLU A 70 7.57 1.99 22.99
N ASN A 71 7.85 0.68 22.92
CA ASN A 71 7.01 -0.34 22.28
C ASN A 71 6.78 -0.18 20.76
N ALA A 72 7.60 0.65 20.08
CA ALA A 72 7.66 0.69 18.62
C ALA A 72 9.08 0.45 18.13
N HIS A 73 9.21 -0.46 17.17
CA HIS A 73 10.48 -0.81 16.56
C HIS A 73 10.37 -0.73 15.05
N VAL A 74 11.31 -0.04 14.42
CA VAL A 74 11.41 0.07 12.97
C VAL A 74 12.61 -0.73 12.51
N VAL A 75 12.36 -1.66 11.60
CA VAL A 75 13.39 -2.46 10.93
C VAL A 75 13.33 -2.14 9.44
N ILE A 76 14.42 -1.61 8.89
CA ILE A 76 14.56 -1.28 7.48
C ILE A 76 15.37 -2.39 6.81
N PHE A 77 14.83 -2.97 5.75
CA PHE A 77 15.46 -4.07 5.03
C PHE A 77 15.34 -3.92 3.51
N THR A 78 16.24 -4.55 2.78
CA THR A 78 16.26 -4.57 1.31
C THR A 78 16.93 -5.84 0.79
N ASN A 79 17.05 -6.00 -0.52
CA ASN A 79 17.90 -7.00 -1.16
C ASN A 79 18.37 -6.47 -2.53
N ASP A 80 19.24 -7.22 -3.21
CA ASP A 80 19.81 -6.78 -4.50
C ASP A 80 18.76 -6.62 -5.60
N ALA A 81 17.72 -7.45 -5.60
CA ALA A 81 16.63 -7.35 -6.57
C ALA A 81 15.81 -6.07 -6.39
N LEU A 82 15.45 -5.72 -5.14
CA LEU A 82 14.73 -4.49 -4.80
C LEU A 82 15.57 -3.25 -5.15
N LYS A 83 16.87 -3.25 -4.81
CA LYS A 83 17.78 -2.16 -5.18
C LYS A 83 17.86 -1.96 -6.71
N SER A 84 17.90 -3.06 -7.47
CA SER A 84 17.95 -3.01 -8.93
C SER A 84 16.65 -2.48 -9.58
N VAL A 85 15.49 -2.79 -8.99
CA VAL A 85 14.22 -2.22 -9.44
C VAL A 85 14.16 -0.74 -9.09
N ALA A 86 14.56 -0.38 -7.87
CA ALA A 86 14.52 0.97 -7.37
C ALA A 86 15.40 1.95 -8.17
N SER A 87 16.57 1.49 -8.62
CA SER A 87 17.45 2.33 -9.44
C SER A 87 16.89 2.72 -10.82
N LYS A 88 15.69 2.24 -11.20
CA LYS A 88 15.05 2.54 -12.50
C LYS A 88 14.16 3.78 -12.46
N THR A 89 13.93 4.36 -11.30
CA THR A 89 13.06 5.53 -11.09
C THR A 89 13.85 6.62 -10.35
N GLU A 90 13.38 7.87 -10.43
CA GLU A 90 14.03 9.01 -9.75
C GLU A 90 14.01 8.88 -8.21
N TYR A 91 12.99 8.24 -7.65
CA TYR A 91 12.73 8.20 -6.20
C TYR A 91 12.92 6.82 -5.57
N GLY A 92 13.42 5.84 -6.34
CA GLY A 92 13.47 4.44 -5.91
C GLY A 92 12.21 3.64 -6.24
#